data_AF-A0A7S2C5K9-F1
#
_entry.id   AF-A0A7S2C5K9-F1
#
_cell.length_a   1.000
_cell.length_b   1.000
_cell.length_c   1.000
_cell.angle_alpha   90.00
_cell.angle_beta   90.00
_cell.angle_gamma   90.00
#
_symmetry.space_group_name_H-M   'P 1'
#
loop_
_entity.id
_entity.type
_entity.pdbx_description
1 polymer ?
#
loop_
_entity_poly.entity_id
_entity_poly.type
_entity_poly.pdbx_seq_one_letter_code
_entity_poly.pdbx_strand_id
1 'polypeptide(L)'
;PPPLPPPPPPPPPPPPPPPMRITAAVMTLARVLANALVTSDADGAGLGLGLYLRTAMINHSCEPNCHVWFASGARVEIRAIRPIRENDEVCISYVERALGGSERREQLMRSFKFGCACPR
;
A
#
# COMPACT_ATOMS: atom_id res chain seq x y z
N PRO A 1 21.78 -54.94 21.52
CA PRO A 1 21.70 -53.95 20.42
C PRO A 1 22.72 -52.84 20.67
N PRO A 2 23.49 -52.38 19.66
CA PRO A 2 24.45 -51.30 19.85
C PRO A 2 23.71 -49.99 20.19
N PRO A 3 24.30 -49.11 21.01
CA PRO A 3 23.71 -47.81 21.34
C PRO A 3 23.60 -46.95 20.08
N LEU A 4 22.48 -46.23 19.96
CA LEU A 4 22.27 -45.29 18.87
C LEU A 4 23.31 -44.17 18.93
N PRO A 5 23.83 -43.72 17.78
CA PRO A 5 24.72 -42.57 17.74
C PRO A 5 23.99 -41.32 18.25
N PRO A 6 24.72 -40.38 18.89
CA PRO A 6 24.14 -39.13 19.34
C PRO A 6 23.59 -38.33 18.15
N PRO A 7 22.54 -37.53 18.36
CA PRO A 7 22.02 -36.66 17.32
C PRO A 7 23.08 -35.61 16.92
N PRO A 8 23.07 -35.18 15.65
CA PRO A 8 23.98 -34.13 15.19
C PRO A 8 23.73 -32.82 15.96
N PRO A 9 24.77 -32.00 16.14
CA PRO A 9 24.61 -30.69 16.76
C PRO A 9 23.64 -29.81 15.94
N PRO A 10 22.91 -28.89 16.59
CA PRO A 10 22.06 -27.94 15.88
C PRO A 10 22.91 -27.07 14.93
N PRO A 11 22.35 -26.65 13.79
CA PRO A 11 23.05 -25.74 12.89
C PRO A 11 23.38 -24.43 13.61
N PRO A 12 24.49 -23.78 13.24
CA PRO A 12 24.84 -22.48 13.80
C PRO A 12 23.73 -21.46 13.49
N PRO A 13 23.52 -20.47 14.37
CA PRO A 13 22.56 -19.41 14.10
C PRO A 13 22.93 -18.66 12.82
N PRO A 14 21.94 -18.17 12.05
CA PRO A 14 22.22 -17.39 10.86
C PRO A 14 23.03 -16.14 11.22
N PRO A 15 23.93 -15.67 10.34
CA PRO A 15 24.68 -14.45 10.58
C PRO A 15 23.72 -13.25 10.73
N PRO A 16 24.11 -12.21 11.50
CA PRO A 16 23.32 -11.00 11.59
C PRO A 16 23.17 -10.36 10.20
N PRO A 17 22.01 -9.73 9.91
CA PRO A 17 21.83 -9.03 8.64
C PRO A 17 22.88 -7.91 8.49
N PRO A 18 23.37 -7.65 7.26
CA PRO A 18 24.33 -6.58 7.04
C PRO A 18 23.74 -5.22 7.41
N PRO A 19 24.57 -4.25 7.87
CA PRO A 19 24.09 -2.91 8.20
C PRO A 19 23.51 -2.24 6.95
N MET A 20 22.29 -1.72 7.08
CA MET A 20 21.62 -1.01 5.99
C MET A 20 22.26 0.37 5.79
N ARG A 21 22.64 0.70 4.55
CA ARG A 21 23.11 2.04 4.19
C ARG A 21 21.99 3.07 4.35
N ILE A 22 22.31 4.29 4.79
CA ILE A 22 21.33 5.38 4.98
C ILE A 22 20.47 5.59 3.72
N THR A 23 21.08 5.57 2.53
CA THR A 23 20.35 5.69 1.26
C THR A 23 19.30 4.59 1.09
N ALA A 24 19.62 3.34 1.44
CA ALA A 24 18.67 2.23 1.34
C ALA A 24 17.52 2.38 2.34
N ALA A 25 17.81 2.89 3.55
CA ALA A 25 16.79 3.19 4.56
C ALA A 25 15.80 4.26 4.06
N VAL A 26 16.33 5.37 3.53
CA VAL A 26 15.54 6.48 3.00
C VAL A 26 14.67 6.02 1.83
N MET A 27 15.23 5.26 0.88
CA MET A 27 14.47 4.76 -0.26
C MET A 27 13.37 3.77 0.16
N THR A 28 13.64 2.92 1.16
CA THR A 28 12.65 1.99 1.70
C THR A 28 11.50 2.76 2.36
N LEU A 29 11.82 3.76 3.18
CA LEU A 29 10.81 4.61 3.81
C LEU A 29 9.98 5.36 2.76
N ALA A 30 10.61 5.94 1.74
CA ALA A 30 9.90 6.62 0.67
C ALA A 30 8.92 5.69 -0.06
N ARG A 31 9.31 4.44 -0.33
CA ARG A 31 8.43 3.43 -0.92
C ARG A 31 7.25 3.11 0.00
N VAL A 32 7.49 2.93 1.30
CA VAL A 32 6.40 2.67 2.26
C VAL A 32 5.43 3.86 2.30
N LEU A 33 5.94 5.08 2.43
CA LEU A 33 5.10 6.28 2.53
C LEU A 33 4.29 6.57 1.26
N ALA A 34 4.84 6.27 0.09
CA ALA A 34 4.14 6.50 -1.18
C ALA A 34 3.07 5.43 -1.50
N ASN A 35 3.15 4.24 -0.89
CA ASN A 35 2.34 3.08 -1.28
C ASN A 35 1.47 2.51 -0.15
N ALA A 36 1.69 2.93 1.09
CA ALA A 36 0.87 2.49 2.23
C ALA A 36 -0.49 3.18 2.20
N LEU A 37 -1.52 2.41 2.56
CA LEU A 37 -2.88 2.90 2.78
C LEU A 37 -3.10 3.15 4.26
N VAL A 38 -3.80 4.23 4.58
CA VAL A 38 -4.44 4.38 5.89
C VAL A 38 -5.62 3.42 5.92
N THR A 39 -5.55 2.40 6.77
CA THR A 39 -6.63 1.44 6.98
C THR A 39 -7.62 1.96 7.99
N SER A 40 -8.91 1.67 7.82
CA SER A 40 -9.95 2.01 8.78
C SER A 40 -10.76 0.78 9.21
N ASP A 41 -11.46 0.90 10.33
CA ASP A 41 -12.51 -0.05 10.71
C ASP A 41 -13.82 0.21 9.95
N ALA A 42 -14.88 -0.52 10.36
CA ALA A 42 -16.21 -0.43 9.76
C ALA A 42 -16.88 0.94 9.95
N ASP A 43 -16.50 1.68 10.99
CA ASP A 43 -17.04 3.00 11.31
C ASP A 43 -16.19 4.12 10.66
N GLY A 44 -15.14 3.75 9.93
CA GLY A 44 -14.23 4.68 9.26
C GLY A 44 -13.13 5.24 10.16
N ALA A 45 -12.99 4.74 11.39
CA ALA A 45 -11.91 5.16 12.28
C ALA A 45 -10.57 4.57 11.82
N GLY A 46 -9.55 5.42 11.71
CA GLY A 46 -8.22 5.02 11.26
C GLY A 46 -7.54 4.05 12.23
N LEU A 47 -7.17 2.87 11.75
CA LEU A 47 -6.48 1.81 12.51
C LEU A 47 -4.95 1.89 12.39
N GLY A 48 -4.44 2.42 11.29
CA GLY A 48 -3.00 2.48 11.02
C GLY A 48 -2.64 2.45 9.54
N LEU A 49 -1.39 2.12 9.23
CA LEU A 49 -0.87 1.98 7.88
C LEU A 49 -0.77 0.51 7.47
N GLY A 50 -1.25 0.18 6.28
CA GLY A 50 -1.12 -1.14 5.67
C GLY A 50 -0.48 -1.07 4.29
N LEU A 51 0.50 -1.93 4.03
CA LEU A 51 1.15 -2.04 2.71
C LEU A 51 0.54 -3.20 1.92
N TYR A 52 -0.25 -2.88 0.91
CA TYR A 52 -0.92 -3.85 0.05
C TYR A 52 -0.37 -3.75 -1.37
N LEU A 53 0.58 -4.63 -1.71
CA LEU A 53 1.35 -4.52 -2.95
C LEU A 53 0.48 -4.50 -4.22
N ARG A 54 -0.65 -5.21 -4.23
CA ARG A 54 -1.60 -5.16 -5.37
C ARG A 54 -2.32 -3.84 -5.47
N THR A 55 -2.74 -3.28 -4.34
CA THR A 55 -3.43 -1.98 -4.30
C THR A 55 -2.47 -0.84 -4.62
N ALA A 56 -1.20 -0.95 -4.24
CA ALA A 56 -0.15 0.02 -4.53
C ALA A 56 0.12 0.22 -6.04
N MET A 57 -0.30 -0.72 -6.88
CA MET A 57 -0.18 -0.59 -8.35
C MET A 57 -1.34 0.20 -8.98
N ILE A 58 -2.40 0.50 -8.23
CA ILE A 58 -3.62 1.12 -8.76
C ILE A 58 -3.46 2.63 -8.72
N ASN A 59 -3.52 3.27 -9.89
CA ASN A 59 -3.33 4.71 -10.01
C ASN A 59 -4.50 5.55 -9.46
N HIS A 60 -4.22 6.83 -9.31
CA HIS A 60 -5.21 7.82 -8.90
C HIS A 60 -6.12 8.24 -10.06
N SER A 61 -7.41 8.46 -9.76
CA SER A 61 -8.25 9.37 -10.55
C SER A 61 -9.16 10.20 -9.63
N CYS A 62 -9.35 11.49 -9.96
CA CYS A 62 -10.37 12.34 -9.30
C CYS A 62 -11.81 11.85 -9.56
N GLU A 63 -11.98 11.04 -10.62
CA GLU A 63 -13.17 10.30 -10.99
C GLU A 63 -12.80 8.82 -11.09
N PRO A 64 -12.70 8.10 -9.96
CA PRO A 64 -12.25 6.71 -9.94
C PRO A 64 -13.36 5.74 -10.35
N ASN A 65 -13.03 4.61 -10.96
CA ASN A 65 -13.99 3.55 -11.28
C ASN A 65 -14.02 2.45 -10.21
N CYS A 66 -13.06 2.46 -9.29
CA CYS A 66 -13.02 1.59 -8.12
C CYS A 66 -12.93 2.39 -6.81
N HIS A 67 -13.25 1.71 -5.71
CA HIS A 67 -13.03 2.23 -4.37
C HIS A 67 -12.34 1.15 -3.50
N VAL A 68 -11.76 1.57 -2.37
CA VAL A 68 -11.04 0.69 -1.45
C VAL A 68 -11.96 0.41 -0.26
N TRP A 69 -12.25 -0.86 0.01
CA TRP A 69 -13.00 -1.29 1.19
C TRP A 69 -12.09 -2.05 2.14
N PHE A 70 -12.19 -1.73 3.43
CA PHE A 70 -11.51 -2.45 4.49
C PHE A 70 -12.48 -3.49 5.05
N ALA A 71 -12.24 -4.76 4.72
CA ALA A 71 -12.97 -5.86 5.30
C ALA A 71 -12.40 -6.22 6.68
N SER A 72 -13.13 -7.03 7.44
CA SER A 72 -12.65 -7.55 8.73
C SER A 72 -11.28 -8.21 8.61
N GLY A 73 -10.36 -7.87 9.52
CA GLY A 73 -9.03 -8.46 9.62
C GLY A 73 -8.14 -8.11 8.43
N ALA A 74 -7.39 -7.01 8.52
CA ALA A 74 -6.29 -6.58 7.61
C ALA A 74 -6.46 -6.90 6.11
N ARG A 75 -7.71 -6.94 5.61
CA ARG A 75 -8.05 -7.34 4.25
C ARG A 75 -8.59 -6.13 3.52
N VAL A 76 -7.99 -5.84 2.39
CA VAL A 76 -8.42 -4.79 1.48
C VAL A 76 -9.10 -5.39 0.27
N GLU A 77 -10.25 -4.82 -0.09
CA GLU A 77 -11.01 -5.17 -1.29
C GLU A 77 -11.11 -3.96 -2.20
N ILE A 78 -10.86 -4.20 -3.50
CA ILE A 78 -11.08 -3.20 -4.54
C ILE A 78 -12.35 -3.60 -5.25
N ARG A 79 -13.38 -2.75 -5.19
CA ARG A 79 -14.67 -3.02 -5.85
C ARG A 79 -14.97 -1.92 -6.86
N ALA A 80 -15.55 -2.32 -7.99
CA ALA A 80 -16.02 -1.37 -8.99
C ALA A 80 -17.19 -0.56 -8.42
N ILE A 81 -17.14 0.75 -8.62
CA ILE A 81 -18.26 1.69 -8.34
C ILE A 81 -18.90 2.21 -9.63
N ARG A 82 -18.34 1.86 -10.78
CA ARG A 82 -18.82 2.16 -12.13
C ARG A 82 -18.47 0.99 -13.06
N PRO A 83 -19.16 0.81 -14.20
CA PRO A 83 -18.78 -0.19 -15.20
C PRO A 83 -17.32 -0.01 -15.65
N ILE A 84 -16.59 -1.12 -15.80
CA ILE A 84 -15.21 -1.16 -16.28
C ILE A 84 -15.22 -2.00 -17.56
N ARG A 85 -14.83 -1.40 -18.68
CA ARG A 85 -14.73 -2.08 -19.97
C ARG A 85 -13.35 -2.70 -20.13
N GLU A 86 -13.22 -3.57 -21.12
CA GLU A 86 -11.90 -4.06 -21.52
C GLU A 86 -10.98 -2.89 -21.88
N ASN A 87 -9.73 -2.95 -21.41
CA ASN A 87 -8.71 -1.91 -21.55
C ASN A 87 -8.95 -0.61 -20.75
N ASP A 88 -10.01 -0.50 -19.95
CA ASP A 88 -10.13 0.60 -18.99
C ASP A 88 -9.09 0.42 -17.87
N GLU A 89 -8.38 1.50 -17.53
CA GLU A 89 -7.51 1.51 -16.36
C GLU A 89 -8.35 1.46 -15.08
N VAL A 90 -7.96 0.60 -14.14
CA VAL A 90 -8.55 0.58 -12.80
C VAL A 90 -7.92 1.70 -11.98
N CYS A 91 -8.74 2.63 -11.48
CA CYS A 91 -8.27 3.77 -10.70
C CYS A 91 -9.08 3.92 -9.40
N ILE A 92 -8.40 4.38 -8.35
CA ILE A 92 -8.99 4.74 -7.04
C ILE A 92 -8.73 6.23 -6.71
N SER A 93 -9.39 6.79 -5.71
CA SER A 93 -9.02 8.11 -5.19
C SER A 93 -7.95 7.97 -4.12
N TYR A 94 -6.88 8.76 -4.19
CA TYR A 94 -5.84 8.80 -3.15
C TYR A 94 -6.12 9.87 -2.08
N VAL A 95 -7.03 10.79 -2.39
CA VAL A 95 -7.41 11.92 -1.54
C VAL A 95 -8.92 11.96 -1.38
N GLU A 96 -9.38 12.74 -0.41
CA GLU A 96 -10.80 12.95 -0.17
C GLU A 96 -11.48 13.57 -1.41
N ARG A 97 -12.60 12.97 -1.82
CA ARG A 97 -13.31 13.32 -3.07
C ARG A 97 -14.13 14.60 -2.95
N ALA A 98 -14.40 15.04 -1.71
CA ALA A 98 -15.12 16.26 -1.39
C ALA A 98 -14.24 17.54 -1.49
N LEU A 99 -12.92 17.40 -1.49
CA LEU A 99 -12.00 18.54 -1.58
C LEU A 99 -12.12 19.27 -2.92
N GLY A 100 -11.79 20.56 -2.94
CA GLY A 100 -11.77 21.39 -4.14
C GLY A 100 -10.63 21.02 -5.12
N GLY A 101 -10.74 21.45 -6.38
CA GLY A 101 -9.78 21.08 -7.42
C GLY A 101 -8.34 21.52 -7.16
N SER A 102 -8.13 22.72 -6.60
CA SER A 102 -6.78 23.21 -6.24
C SER A 102 -6.20 22.41 -5.08
N GLU A 103 -6.99 22.23 -4.02
CA GLU A 103 -6.60 21.55 -2.80
C GLU A 103 -6.24 20.07 -3.05
N ARG A 104 -7.03 19.37 -3.87
CA ARG A 104 -6.69 18.00 -4.31
C ARG A 104 -5.33 17.95 -5.01
N ARG A 105 -5.08 18.85 -5.97
CA ARG A 105 -3.82 18.87 -6.74
C ARG A 105 -2.62 19.17 -5.85
N GLU A 106 -2.78 20.10 -4.92
CA GLU A 106 -1.76 20.41 -3.91
C GLU A 106 -1.45 19.18 -3.03
N GLN A 107 -2.48 18.51 -2.50
CA GLN A 107 -2.31 17.34 -1.65
C GLN A 107 -1.66 16.16 -2.40
N LEU A 108 -2.03 15.94 -3.66
CA LEU A 108 -1.44 14.91 -4.52
C LEU A 108 0.04 15.21 -4.80
N MET A 109 0.38 16.45 -5.14
CA MET A 109 1.78 16.85 -5.34
C MET A 109 2.58 16.71 -4.04
N ARG A 110 2.02 17.15 -2.91
CA ARG A 110 2.65 17.09 -1.60
C ARG A 110 2.87 15.66 -1.10
N SER A 111 1.99 14.72 -1.40
CA SER A 111 2.07 13.36 -0.84
C SER A 111 2.67 12.36 -1.83
N PHE A 112 2.27 12.44 -3.11
CA PHE A 112 2.59 11.46 -4.15
C PHE A 112 3.49 12.00 -5.27
N LYS A 113 3.81 13.30 -5.25
CA LYS A 113 4.81 13.92 -6.14
C LYS A 113 4.46 13.83 -7.64
N PHE A 114 3.17 13.90 -7.98
CA PHE A 114 2.72 13.99 -9.38
C PHE A 114 1.67 15.09 -9.58
N GLY A 115 1.58 15.61 -10.82
CA GLY A 115 0.55 16.54 -11.25
C GLY A 115 -0.68 15.80 -11.78
N CYS A 116 -1.82 15.94 -11.11
CA CYS A 116 -3.06 15.28 -11.54
C CYS A 116 -3.68 15.96 -12.76
N ALA A 117 -3.89 15.18 -13.83
CA ALA A 117 -4.46 15.61 -15.11
C ALA A 117 -5.89 15.08 -15.34
N CYS A 118 -6.55 14.53 -14.31
CA CYS A 118 -7.93 14.07 -14.42
C CYS A 118 -8.88 15.24 -14.75
N PRO A 119 -10.01 14.98 -15.44
CA PRO A 119 -10.90 16.02 -15.99
C PRO A 119 -11.71 16.83 -14.94
N ARG A 120 -11.56 16.54 -13.64
CA ARG A 120 -12.37 17.08 -12.54
C ARG A 120 -11.66 18.19 -11.73
#